data_AF-X1QDU2-F1
#
_entry.id   AF-X1QDU2-F1
#
_cell.length_a   1.000
_cell.length_b   1.000
_cell.length_c   1.000
_cell.angle_alpha   90.00
_cell.angle_beta   90.00
_cell.angle_gamma   90.00
#
_symmetry.space_group_name_H-M   'P 1'
#
loop_
_entity.id
_entity.type
_entity.pdbx_description
1 polymer ?
#
loop_
_entity_poly.entity_id
_entity_poly.type
_entity_poly.pdbx_seq_one_letter_code
_entity_poly.pdbx_strand_id
1 'polypeptide(L)'
;SLRERTEDVPLLVDYILRKLRSKKTVSIEANEKLQNYNWPGNIRELENAIERAVIIAKDTIYPEHILLPETKKLKVSSSSAKTLRAAANCGREVAEAEIIKKILEQTDGNKSKAARRLKVSYKTLLNRIKKYKEKGLL
;
A
#
# COMPACT_ATOMS: atom_id res chain seq x y z
N SER A 1 -8.26 -10.17 -13.73
CA SER A 1 -8.09 -9.39 -12.47
C SER A 1 -8.90 -10.06 -11.36
N LEU A 2 -8.60 -9.95 -10.06
CA LEU A 2 -9.46 -10.51 -8.99
C LEU A 2 -10.85 -9.85 -8.95
N ARG A 3 -11.00 -8.73 -9.68
CA ARG A 3 -12.28 -8.11 -10.05
C ARG A 3 -13.18 -8.95 -10.96
N GLU A 4 -12.66 -9.99 -11.59
CA GLU A 4 -13.36 -10.84 -12.56
C GLU A 4 -13.46 -12.30 -12.09
N ARG A 5 -12.89 -12.64 -10.91
CA ARG A 5 -12.86 -14.00 -10.33
C ARG A 5 -13.02 -13.97 -8.81
N THR A 6 -14.11 -13.36 -8.34
CA THR A 6 -14.47 -13.34 -6.90
C THR A 6 -14.77 -14.72 -6.35
N GLU A 7 -15.08 -15.69 -7.20
CA GLU A 7 -15.31 -17.11 -6.86
C GLU A 7 -14.04 -17.82 -6.37
N ASP A 8 -12.84 -17.31 -6.70
CA ASP A 8 -11.56 -17.86 -6.24
C ASP A 8 -11.14 -17.35 -4.84
N VAL A 9 -11.87 -16.38 -4.27
CA VAL A 9 -11.53 -15.77 -2.97
C VAL A 9 -11.45 -16.80 -1.84
N PRO A 10 -12.40 -17.75 -1.69
CA PRO A 10 -12.29 -18.82 -0.68
C PRO A 10 -11.04 -19.69 -0.85
N LEU A 11 -10.70 -20.05 -2.09
CA LEU A 11 -9.52 -20.85 -2.41
C LEU A 11 -8.22 -20.10 -2.11
N LEU A 12 -8.20 -18.79 -2.40
CA LEU A 12 -7.09 -17.89 -2.07
C LEU A 12 -6.90 -17.74 -0.57
N VAL A 13 -7.99 -17.59 0.20
CA VAL A 13 -7.96 -17.51 1.66
C VAL A 13 -7.37 -18.78 2.25
N ASP A 14 -7.81 -19.94 1.78
CA ASP A 14 -7.28 -21.23 2.22
C ASP A 14 -5.80 -21.42 1.84
N TYR A 15 -5.40 -20.99 0.65
CA TYR A 15 -4.00 -20.96 0.25
C TYR A 15 -3.14 -20.06 1.16
N ILE A 16 -3.62 -18.86 1.48
CA ILE A 16 -2.93 -17.90 2.36
C ILE A 16 -2.82 -18.47 3.78
N LEU A 17 -3.87 -19.09 4.32
CA LEU A 17 -3.82 -19.72 5.64
C LEU A 17 -2.80 -20.85 5.71
N ARG A 18 -2.74 -21.69 4.66
CA ARG A 18 -1.71 -22.73 4.51
C ARG A 18 -0.30 -22.13 4.43
N LYS A 19 -0.13 -21.04 3.67
CA LYS A 19 1.14 -20.30 3.56
C LYS A 19 1.59 -19.75 4.92
N LEU A 20 0.66 -19.24 5.72
CA LEU A 20 0.92 -18.73 7.07
C LEU A 20 1.07 -19.83 8.13
N ARG A 21 0.96 -21.11 7.75
CA ARG A 21 0.95 -22.28 8.65
C ARG A 21 -0.08 -22.14 9.78
N SER A 22 -1.16 -21.43 9.52
CA SER A 22 -2.23 -21.20 10.48
C SER A 22 -3.24 -22.35 10.41
N LYS A 23 -3.60 -22.92 11.56
CA LYS A 23 -4.69 -23.91 11.67
C LYS A 23 -6.06 -23.26 11.91
N LYS A 24 -6.14 -21.93 11.81
CA LYS A 24 -7.36 -21.18 12.11
C LYS A 24 -8.38 -21.36 11.01
N THR A 25 -9.63 -21.53 11.41
CA THR A 25 -10.76 -21.65 10.50
C THR A 25 -11.33 -20.26 10.21
N VAL A 26 -11.92 -20.09 9.03
CA VAL A 26 -12.63 -18.86 8.65
C VAL A 26 -14.11 -19.13 8.75
N SER A 27 -14.86 -18.27 9.43
CA SER A 27 -16.31 -18.41 9.51
C SER A 27 -16.95 -18.18 8.13
N ILE A 28 -18.15 -18.73 7.94
CA ILE A 28 -18.92 -18.55 6.69
C ILE A 28 -19.16 -17.06 6.43
N GLU A 29 -19.58 -16.32 7.46
CA GLU A 29 -19.81 -14.87 7.43
C GLU A 29 -18.54 -14.08 7.05
N ALA A 30 -17.38 -14.53 7.54
CA ALA A 30 -16.10 -13.92 7.23
C ALA A 30 -15.75 -14.12 5.75
N ASN A 31 -16.06 -15.29 5.21
CA ASN A 31 -15.86 -15.60 3.80
C ASN A 31 -16.82 -14.79 2.90
N GLU A 32 -18.08 -14.67 3.29
CA GLU A 32 -19.06 -13.80 2.60
C GLU A 32 -18.63 -12.34 2.59
N LYS A 33 -18.09 -11.84 3.71
CA LYS A 33 -17.54 -10.48 3.79
C LYS A 33 -16.35 -10.27 2.86
N LEU A 34 -15.49 -11.26 2.69
CA LEU A 34 -14.33 -11.22 1.78
C LEU A 34 -14.75 -11.29 0.31
N GLN A 35 -15.78 -12.09 -0.01
CA GLN A 35 -16.33 -12.21 -1.36
C GLN A 35 -17.07 -10.94 -1.80
N ASN A 36 -17.81 -10.31 -0.89
CA ASN A 36 -18.57 -9.08 -1.16
C ASN A 36 -17.70 -7.81 -1.20
N TYR A 37 -16.41 -7.92 -0.86
CA TYR A 37 -15.50 -6.79 -0.86
C TYR A 37 -14.82 -6.59 -2.21
N ASN A 38 -14.84 -5.36 -2.70
CA ASN A 38 -14.30 -5.03 -4.02
C ASN A 38 -12.81 -4.70 -3.94
N TRP A 39 -11.95 -5.72 -3.91
CA TRP A 39 -10.48 -5.62 -3.78
C TRP A 39 -9.82 -4.69 -4.81
N PRO A 40 -9.44 -3.44 -4.45
CA PRO A 40 -8.79 -2.52 -5.38
C PRO A 40 -7.34 -2.93 -5.72
N GLY A 41 -6.66 -3.69 -4.84
CA GLY A 41 -5.30 -4.20 -4.99
C GLY A 41 -5.15 -5.72 -5.22
N ASN A 42 -6.25 -6.41 -5.59
CA ASN A 42 -6.31 -7.85 -5.90
C ASN A 42 -5.78 -8.78 -4.79
N ILE A 43 -4.56 -9.31 -4.90
CA ILE A 43 -4.09 -10.43 -4.05
C ILE A 43 -3.37 -9.93 -2.79
N ARG A 44 -2.58 -8.86 -2.91
CA ARG A 44 -1.76 -8.35 -1.79
C ARG A 44 -2.61 -7.76 -0.66
N GLU A 45 -3.74 -7.15 -1.00
CA GLU A 45 -4.64 -6.62 0.02
C GLU A 45 -5.41 -7.72 0.74
N LEU A 46 -5.82 -8.77 0.03
CA LEU A 46 -6.42 -9.96 0.62
C LEU A 46 -5.42 -10.65 1.57
N GLU A 47 -4.17 -10.82 1.13
CA GLU A 47 -3.09 -11.38 1.95
C GLU A 47 -2.86 -10.56 3.22
N ASN A 48 -2.72 -9.24 3.11
CA ASN A 48 -2.56 -8.37 4.28
C ASN A 48 -3.76 -8.41 5.24
N ALA A 49 -4.99 -8.51 4.71
CA ALA A 49 -6.19 -8.59 5.54
C ALA A 49 -6.26 -9.92 6.31
N ILE A 50 -5.95 -11.03 5.64
CA ILE A 50 -5.91 -12.36 6.28
C ILE A 50 -4.74 -12.49 7.26
N GLU A 51 -3.56 -11.98 6.93
CA GLU A 51 -2.41 -11.95 7.85
C GLU A 51 -2.77 -11.26 9.17
N ARG A 52 -3.40 -10.09 9.10
CA ARG A 52 -3.85 -9.36 10.28
C ARG A 52 -4.95 -10.10 11.03
N ALA A 53 -5.92 -10.68 10.31
CA ALA A 53 -7.00 -11.44 10.91
C ALA A 53 -6.48 -12.68 11.66
N VAL A 54 -5.45 -13.35 11.13
CA VAL A 54 -4.78 -14.47 11.79
C VAL A 54 -4.07 -14.03 13.07
N ILE A 55 -3.50 -12.83 13.13
CA ILE A 55 -2.85 -12.31 14.36
C ILE A 55 -3.89 -12.02 15.44
N ILE A 56 -5.05 -11.48 15.07
CA ILE A 56 -6.10 -11.03 16.00
C ILE A 56 -6.98 -12.19 16.47
N ALA A 57 -7.38 -13.08 15.56
CA ALA A 57 -8.24 -14.20 15.89
C ALA A 57 -7.52 -15.20 16.81
N LYS A 58 -8.22 -15.83 17.76
CA LYS A 58 -7.67 -16.95 18.53
C LYS A 58 -7.69 -18.24 17.71
N ASP A 59 -8.88 -18.80 17.51
CA ASP A 59 -9.09 -20.08 16.83
C ASP A 59 -9.86 -19.93 15.51
N THR A 60 -10.86 -19.05 15.50
CA THR A 60 -11.71 -18.78 14.32
C THR A 60 -11.64 -17.32 13.90
N ILE A 61 -11.46 -17.08 12.61
CA ILE A 61 -11.51 -15.76 11.98
C ILE A 61 -12.98 -15.44 11.70
N TYR A 62 -13.52 -14.51 12.48
CA TYR A 62 -14.84 -13.91 12.30
C TYR A 62 -14.77 -12.63 11.47
N PRO A 63 -15.89 -12.12 10.94
CA PRO A 63 -15.93 -10.92 10.13
C PRO A 63 -15.29 -9.70 10.80
N GLU A 64 -15.41 -9.61 12.12
CA GLU A 64 -14.84 -8.55 12.98
C GLU A 64 -13.32 -8.52 13.00
N HIS A 65 -12.66 -9.69 12.83
CA HIS A 65 -11.21 -9.79 12.76
C HIS A 65 -10.66 -9.36 11.39
N ILE A 66 -11.52 -9.27 10.38
CA ILE A 66 -11.15 -8.88 9.03
C ILE A 66 -11.26 -7.35 8.91
N LEU A 67 -10.12 -6.71 9.18
CA LEU A 67 -9.93 -5.27 8.98
C LEU A 67 -9.69 -4.97 7.49
N LEU A 68 -10.77 -4.99 6.73
CA LEU A 68 -10.79 -4.45 5.37
C LEU A 68 -10.61 -2.94 5.49
N PRO A 69 -9.69 -2.30 4.73
CA PRO A 69 -9.71 -0.85 4.62
C PRO A 69 -11.12 -0.46 4.22
N GLU A 70 -11.80 0.42 4.95
CA GLU A 70 -13.14 0.84 4.57
C GLU A 70 -13.07 1.40 3.14
N THR A 71 -13.48 0.62 2.14
CA THR A 71 -14.05 1.19 0.91
C THR A 71 -15.42 1.68 1.33
N LYS A 72 -15.42 2.70 2.19
CA LYS A 72 -16.56 3.52 2.41
C LYS A 72 -16.96 3.98 1.01
N LYS A 73 -18.02 3.35 0.47
CA LYS A 73 -18.99 4.03 -0.38
C LYS A 73 -19.65 5.13 0.45
N LEU A 74 -18.85 6.02 1.04
CA LEU A 74 -19.36 7.31 1.38
C LEU A 74 -19.51 8.00 0.02
N LYS A 75 -20.74 8.39 -0.28
CA LYS A 75 -21.00 9.57 -1.07
C LYS A 75 -20.34 10.77 -0.37
N VAL A 76 -19.01 10.84 -0.31
CA VAL A 76 -18.31 12.09 -0.06
C VAL A 76 -18.05 12.66 -1.42
N SER A 77 -18.70 13.78 -1.69
CA SER A 77 -18.23 14.83 -2.59
C SER A 77 -16.75 14.63 -2.97
N SER A 78 -16.53 14.18 -4.20
CA SER A 78 -15.29 13.63 -4.74
C SER A 78 -14.15 14.65 -4.90
N SER A 79 -14.28 15.84 -4.34
CA SER A 79 -13.30 16.92 -4.44
C SER A 79 -12.38 17.00 -3.20
N SER A 80 -12.86 16.81 -1.97
CA SER A 80 -12.04 17.09 -0.77
C SER A 80 -11.04 15.98 -0.43
N ALA A 81 -11.43 14.71 -0.54
CA ALA A 81 -10.56 13.57 -0.20
C ALA A 81 -9.42 13.35 -1.22
N LYS A 82 -9.67 13.63 -2.51
CA LYS A 82 -8.61 13.69 -3.53
C LYS A 82 -7.63 14.82 -3.22
N THR A 83 -8.14 15.97 -2.77
CA THR A 83 -7.32 17.13 -2.40
C THR A 83 -6.43 16.83 -1.20
N LEU A 84 -6.94 16.18 -0.14
CA LEU A 84 -6.13 15.79 1.02
C LEU A 84 -5.05 14.76 0.68
N ARG A 85 -5.38 13.75 -0.13
CA ARG A 85 -4.39 12.73 -0.55
C ARG A 85 -3.36 13.30 -1.52
N ALA A 86 -3.78 14.20 -2.41
CA ALA A 86 -2.88 14.94 -3.29
C ALA A 86 -1.98 15.90 -2.50
N ALA A 87 -2.51 16.59 -1.49
CA ALA A 87 -1.75 17.48 -0.60
C ALA A 87 -0.72 16.70 0.23
N ALA A 88 -1.10 15.54 0.79
CA ALA A 88 -0.19 14.67 1.52
C ALA A 88 0.92 14.10 0.63
N ASN A 89 0.59 13.69 -0.59
CA ASN A 89 1.58 13.23 -1.57
C ASN A 89 2.49 14.38 -2.02
N CYS A 90 1.94 15.58 -2.24
CA CYS A 90 2.70 16.77 -2.59
C CYS A 90 3.68 17.13 -1.46
N GLY A 91 3.23 17.16 -0.20
CA GLY A 91 4.09 17.43 0.95
C GLY A 91 5.23 16.42 1.10
N ARG A 92 4.95 15.13 0.82
CA ARG A 92 5.99 14.09 0.81
C ARG A 92 6.99 14.29 -0.33
N GLU A 93 6.52 14.68 -1.51
CA GLU A 93 7.38 14.97 -2.67
C GLU A 93 8.26 16.21 -2.44
N VAL A 94 7.72 17.26 -1.80
CA VAL A 94 8.48 18.46 -1.41
C VAL A 94 9.55 18.12 -0.38
N ALA A 95 9.19 17.40 0.69
CA ALA A 95 10.15 16.99 1.72
C ALA A 95 11.28 16.11 1.13
N GLU A 96 10.95 15.22 0.20
CA GLU A 96 11.94 14.39 -0.48
C GLU A 96 12.86 15.22 -1.41
N ALA A 97 12.32 16.21 -2.12
CA ALA A 97 13.10 17.12 -2.95
C ALA A 97 14.08 17.96 -2.11
N GLU A 98 13.65 18.49 -0.96
CA GLU A 98 14.52 19.23 -0.04
C GLU A 98 15.67 18.37 0.50
N ILE A 99 15.39 17.12 0.87
CA ILE A 99 16.43 16.19 1.33
C ILE A 99 17.45 15.93 0.21
N ILE A 100 16.98 15.73 -1.03
CA ILE A 100 17.87 15.54 -2.18
C ILE A 100 18.71 16.79 -2.44
N LYS A 101 18.11 17.98 -2.37
CA LYS A 101 18.81 19.26 -2.54
C LYS A 101 19.93 19.42 -1.51
N LYS A 102 19.61 19.22 -0.23
CA LYS A 102 20.56 19.31 0.89
C LYS A 102 21.71 18.32 0.74
N ILE A 103 21.43 17.11 0.28
CA ILE A 103 22.47 16.09 0.08
C ILE A 103 23.32 16.40 -1.15
N LEU A 104 22.76 16.98 -2.21
CA LEU A 104 23.51 17.45 -3.37
C LEU A 104 24.44 18.60 -3.00
N GLU A 105 24.00 19.56 -2.16
CA GLU A 105 24.84 20.63 -1.62
C GLU A 105 25.99 20.07 -0.77
N GLN A 106 25.69 19.13 0.14
CA GLN A 106 26.71 18.47 0.98
C GLN A 106 27.67 17.53 0.23
N THR A 107 27.44 17.30 -1.07
CA THR A 107 28.29 16.44 -1.90
C THR A 107 28.86 17.18 -3.10
N ASP A 108 28.80 18.52 -3.11
CA ASP A 108 29.29 19.39 -4.20
C ASP A 108 28.73 18.98 -5.57
N GLY A 109 27.45 18.58 -5.61
CA GLY A 109 26.78 18.13 -6.83
C GLY A 109 27.18 16.72 -7.29
N ASN A 110 27.97 15.97 -6.51
CA ASN A 110 28.35 14.60 -6.85
C ASN A 110 27.18 13.61 -6.67
N LYS A 111 26.43 13.42 -7.76
CA LYS A 111 25.24 12.55 -7.83
C LYS A 111 25.53 11.10 -7.39
N SER A 112 26.73 10.57 -7.61
CA SER A 112 27.10 9.22 -7.17
C SER A 112 27.32 9.12 -5.66
N LYS A 113 27.89 10.16 -5.03
CA LYS A 113 28.00 10.25 -3.57
C LYS A 113 26.62 10.51 -2.92
N ALA A 114 25.81 11.36 -3.53
CA ALA A 114 24.44 11.63 -3.08
C ALA A 114 23.57 10.36 -3.09
N ALA A 115 23.62 9.55 -4.16
CA ALA A 115 22.86 8.30 -4.26
C ALA A 115 23.24 7.31 -3.15
N ARG A 116 24.55 7.20 -2.85
CA ARG A 116 25.06 6.37 -1.75
C ARG A 116 24.58 6.85 -0.39
N ARG A 117 24.61 8.17 -0.12
CA ARG A 117 24.10 8.75 1.13
C ARG A 117 22.58 8.55 1.29
N LEU A 118 21.83 8.68 0.20
CA LEU A 118 20.40 8.43 0.15
C LEU A 118 20.02 6.94 0.19
N LYS A 119 21.01 6.02 0.12
CA LYS A 119 20.82 4.57 0.02
C LYS A 119 19.89 4.17 -1.14
N VAL A 120 19.97 4.90 -2.26
CA VAL A 120 19.20 4.61 -3.47
C VAL A 120 20.13 4.32 -4.65
N SER A 121 19.63 3.61 -5.66
CA SER A 121 20.39 3.43 -6.89
C SER A 121 20.65 4.77 -7.58
N TYR A 122 21.77 4.88 -8.29
CA TYR A 122 22.10 6.07 -9.08
C TYR A 122 20.98 6.41 -10.08
N LYS A 123 20.41 5.40 -10.74
CA LYS A 123 19.27 5.54 -11.67
C LYS A 123 18.02 6.08 -10.98
N THR A 124 17.75 5.64 -9.75
CA THR A 124 16.63 6.14 -8.94
C THR A 124 16.82 7.61 -8.57
N LEU A 125 18.04 8.00 -8.18
CA LEU A 125 18.35 9.40 -7.89
C LEU A 125 18.17 10.28 -9.12
N LEU A 126 18.68 9.86 -10.28
CA LEU A 126 18.53 10.62 -11.54
C LEU A 126 17.06 10.80 -11.92
N ASN A 127 16.25 9.74 -11.80
CA ASN A 127 14.82 9.83 -12.07
C ASN A 127 14.10 10.77 -11.10
N ARG A 128 14.45 10.75 -9.81
CA ARG A 128 13.89 11.69 -8.82
C ARG A 128 14.29 13.12 -9.12
N ILE A 129 15.56 13.38 -9.45
CA ILE A 129 16.03 14.71 -9.83
C ILE A 129 15.28 15.22 -11.06
N LYS A 130 15.15 14.39 -12.11
CA LYS A 130 14.41 14.77 -13.32
C LYS A 130 12.94 15.09 -12.99
N LYS A 131 12.28 14.21 -12.25
CA LYS A 131 10.88 14.35 -11.85
C LYS A 131 10.64 15.62 -11.02
N TYR A 132 11.53 15.93 -10.08
CA TYR A 132 11.39 17.13 -9.24
C TYR A 132 11.76 18.42 -9.98
N LYS A 133 12.70 18.36 -10.93
CA LYS A 133 13.01 19.49 -11.82
C LYS A 133 11.85 19.83 -12.75
N GLU A 134 11.19 18.81 -13.32
CA GLU A 134 9.97 18.98 -14.13
C GLU A 134 8.79 19.56 -13.33
N LYS A 135 8.80 19.35 -12.01
CA LYS A 135 7.81 19.90 -11.06
C LYS A 135 8.24 21.25 -10.44
N GLY A 136 9.41 21.79 -10.77
CA GLY A 136 9.94 23.03 -10.18
C GLY A 136 10.33 22.96 -8.71
N LEU A 137 10.54 21.76 -8.17
CA LEU A 137 10.90 21.50 -6.77
C LEU A 137 12.43 21.39 -6.54
N LEU A 138 13.21 21.34 -7.64
CA LEU A 138 14.67 21.33 -7.69
C LEU A 138 15.14 22.25 -8.82
#